data_AF-A0A371EID6-F1
#
_entry.id   AF-A0A371EID6-F1
#
_cell.length_a   1.000
_cell.length_b   1.000
_cell.length_c   1.000
_cell.angle_alpha   90.00
_cell.angle_beta   90.00
_cell.angle_gamma   90.00
#
_symmetry.space_group_name_H-M   'P 1'
#
loop_
_entity.id
_entity.type
_entity.pdbx_description
1 polymer ?
#
loop_
_entity_poly.entity_id
_entity_poly.type
_entity_poly.pdbx_seq_one_letter_code
_entity_poly.pdbx_strand_id
1 'polypeptide(L)' 'MKWWRWELSKESSSITTLPNRAIYRTNPEESKEIQKQVGKLMKKGWVRKSMSPCAMPVILVPKKDDTWRM' A
#
# COMPACT_ATOMS: atom_id res chain seq x y z
N MET A 1 10.62 41.02 -17.82
CA MET A 1 11.04 39.95 -16.88
C MET A 1 9.82 39.10 -16.48
N LYS A 2 9.32 38.25 -17.38
CA LYS A 2 8.12 37.41 -17.17
C LYS A 2 8.30 35.96 -17.62
N TRP A 3 9.54 35.57 -17.92
CA TRP A 3 9.86 34.25 -18.48
C TRP A 3 10.21 33.21 -17.40
N TRP A 4 10.93 33.60 -16.35
CA TRP A 4 11.37 32.69 -15.28
C TRP A 4 10.27 32.03 -14.45
N ARG A 5 9.07 32.63 -14.35
CA ARG A 5 7.97 32.06 -13.55
C ARG A 5 7.29 30.86 -14.25
N TRP A 6 7.40 30.76 -15.58
CA TRP A 6 6.82 29.65 -16.33
C TRP A 6 7.71 28.39 -16.31
N GLU A 7 9.02 28.55 -16.28
CA GLU A 7 9.99 27.45 -16.19
C GLU A 7 9.99 26.80 -14.80
N LEU A 8 9.96 27.60 -13.74
CA LEU A 8 9.86 27.11 -12.35
C LEU A 8 8.56 26.34 -12.04
N SER A 9 7.51 26.51 -12.84
CA SER A 9 6.27 25.74 -12.69
C SER A 9 6.33 24.37 -13.37
N LYS A 10 7.27 24.15 -14.30
CA LYS A 10 7.52 22.83 -14.90
C LYS A 10 8.54 22.01 -14.11
N GLU A 11 9.26 22.63 -13.18
CA GLU A 11 10.38 22.05 -12.46
C GLU A 11 10.08 21.93 -10.95
N SER A 12 8.91 21.40 -10.61
CA SER A 12 8.60 20.95 -9.23
C SER A 12 8.03 19.54 -9.19
N SER A 13 8.30 18.77 -10.23
CA SER A 13 7.79 17.41 -10.32
C SER A 13 8.92 16.51 -10.80
N SER A 14 9.81 16.19 -9.88
CA SER A 14 10.35 14.83 -9.84
C SER A 14 9.15 13.89 -9.61
N ILE A 15 8.35 13.65 -10.67
CA ILE A 15 7.17 12.78 -10.68
C ILE A 15 7.68 11.35 -10.56
N THR A 16 8.10 10.97 -9.36
CA THR A 16 7.97 9.57 -8.97
C THR A 16 6.47 9.37 -8.79
N THR A 17 5.82 8.80 -9.80
CA THR A 17 4.43 8.36 -9.71
C THR A 17 4.31 7.46 -8.48
N LEU A 18 3.55 7.90 -7.49
CA LEU A 18 3.32 7.13 -6.28
C LEU A 18 2.76 5.77 -6.68
N PRO A 19 3.35 4.67 -6.21
CA PRO A 19 2.95 3.38 -6.71
C PRO A 19 1.58 3.05 -6.11
N ASN A 20 0.60 2.98 -7.01
CA ASN A 20 -0.75 2.55 -6.73
C ASN A 20 -1.03 1.33 -7.61
N ARG A 21 -0.60 0.16 -7.13
CA ARG A 21 -0.80 -1.09 -7.85
C ARG A 21 -2.11 -1.72 -7.40
N ALA A 22 -2.83 -2.28 -8.37
CA ALA A 22 -4.00 -3.11 -8.08
C ALA A 22 -3.62 -4.28 -7.17
N ILE A 23 -4.56 -4.71 -6.34
CA ILE A 23 -4.39 -5.85 -5.44
C ILE A 23 -4.25 -7.13 -6.28
N TYR A 24 -3.40 -8.06 -5.85
CA TYR A 24 -3.35 -9.39 -6.44
C TYR A 24 -4.69 -10.12 -6.29
N ARG A 25 -5.00 -11.02 -7.22
CA ARG A 25 -6.15 -11.91 -7.07
C ARG A 25 -5.89 -12.84 -5.90
N THR A 26 -6.85 -12.93 -4.98
CA THR A 26 -6.79 -13.76 -3.78
C THR A 26 -8.06 -14.60 -3.64
N ASN A 27 -7.95 -15.77 -3.02
CA ASN A 27 -9.08 -16.62 -2.68
C ASN A 27 -9.88 -15.99 -1.50
N PRO A 28 -11.21 -16.17 -1.40
CA PRO A 28 -11.98 -15.80 -0.21
C PRO A 28 -11.39 -16.25 1.14
N GLU A 29 -10.71 -17.39 1.23
CA GLU A 29 -10.03 -17.83 2.46
C GLU A 29 -8.81 -16.96 2.80
N GLU A 30 -7.98 -16.65 1.81
CA GLU A 30 -6.82 -15.76 1.95
C GLU A 30 -7.28 -14.36 2.37
N SER A 31 -8.37 -13.86 1.77
CA SER A 31 -8.95 -12.56 2.13
C SER A 31 -9.39 -12.50 3.59
N LYS A 32 -9.99 -13.58 4.13
CA LYS A 32 -10.38 -13.67 5.54
C LYS A 32 -9.15 -13.66 6.46
N GLU A 33 -8.08 -14.37 6.09
CA GLU A 33 -6.86 -14.40 6.89
C GLU A 33 -6.14 -13.04 6.85
N ILE A 34 -6.09 -12.37 5.69
CA ILE A 34 -5.60 -10.97 5.57
C ILE A 34 -6.35 -10.06 6.55
N GLN A 35 -7.69 -10.09 6.54
CA GLN A 35 -8.51 -9.26 7.43
C GLN A 35 -8.25 -9.56 8.91
N LYS A 36 -8.11 -10.84 9.27
CA LYS A 36 -7.79 -11.27 10.64
C LYS A 36 -6.42 -10.76 11.09
N GLN A 37 -5.40 -10.85 10.24
CA GLN A 37 -4.06 -10.36 10.55
C GLN A 37 -4.01 -8.84 10.65
N VAL A 38 -4.64 -8.11 9.72
CA VAL A 38 -4.79 -6.65 9.79
C VAL A 38 -5.51 -6.25 11.08
N GLY A 39 -6.59 -6.93 11.46
CA GLY A 39 -7.30 -6.68 12.72
C GLY A 39 -6.42 -6.87 13.96
N LYS A 40 -5.57 -7.91 13.98
CA LYS A 40 -4.57 -8.11 15.04
C LYS A 40 -3.54 -6.98 15.08
N LEU A 41 -3.06 -6.52 13.92
CA LEU A 41 -2.10 -5.42 13.81
C LEU A 41 -2.71 -4.08 14.25
N MET A 42 -3.98 -3.83 13.95
CA MET A 42 -4.72 -2.67 14.42
C MET A 42 -4.88 -2.69 15.95
N LYS A 43 -5.23 -3.85 16.54
CA LYS A 43 -5.33 -4.00 18.00
C LYS A 43 -3.99 -3.77 18.72
N LYS A 44 -2.88 -4.14 18.09
CA LYS A 44 -1.52 -3.85 18.58
C LYS A 44 -1.09 -2.38 18.39
N GLY A 45 -1.85 -1.60 17.61
CA GLY A 45 -1.51 -0.21 17.28
C GLY A 45 -0.41 -0.04 16.23
N TRP A 46 -0.01 -1.12 15.54
CA TRP A 46 1.06 -1.05 14.52
C TRP A 46 0.55 -0.52 13.18
N VAL A 47 -0.74 -0.69 12.89
CA VAL A 47 -1.38 -0.26 11.64
C VAL A 47 -2.59 0.61 11.95
N ARG A 48 -2.82 1.63 11.11
CA ARG A 48 -4.00 2.50 11.13
C ARG A 48 -4.59 2.64 9.75
N LYS A 49 -5.87 2.99 9.66
CA LYS A 49 -6.50 3.38 8.39
C LYS A 49 -5.76 4.60 7.81
N SER A 50 -5.51 4.58 6.51
CA SER A 50 -4.78 5.62 5.78
C SER A 50 -5.62 6.13 4.62
N MET A 51 -5.46 7.42 4.28
CA MET A 51 -6.00 8.03 3.05
C MET A 51 -4.89 8.37 2.05
N SER A 52 -3.73 7.69 2.15
CA SER A 52 -2.62 7.89 1.22
C SER A 52 -3.01 7.46 -0.20
N PRO A 53 -2.63 8.22 -1.24
CA PRO A 53 -2.80 7.81 -2.64
C PRO A 53 -1.85 6.67 -3.05
N CYS A 54 -0.90 6.26 -2.20
CA CYS A 54 -0.05 5.08 -2.42
C CYS A 54 -0.70 3.82 -1.88
N ALA A 55 -0.70 2.76 -2.67
CA ALA A 55 -1.16 1.44 -2.25
C ALA A 55 -0.18 0.35 -2.73
N MET A 56 0.25 -0.48 -1.78
CA MET A 56 1.05 -1.67 -2.06
C MET A 56 0.16 -2.92 -1.89
N PRO A 57 0.15 -3.83 -2.88
CA PRO A 57 -0.53 -5.10 -2.74
C PRO A 57 0.21 -5.97 -1.72
N VAL A 58 -0.56 -6.81 -1.03
CA VAL A 58 -0.07 -7.77 -0.03
C VAL A 58 -0.26 -9.18 -0.59
N ILE A 59 0.68 -10.08 -0.28
CA ILE A 59 0.59 -11.50 -0.62
C ILE A 59 0.73 -12.32 0.66
N LEU A 60 -0.11 -13.35 0.81
CA LEU A 60 0.07 -14.32 1.88
C LEU A 60 1.00 -15.43 1.44
N VAL A 61 1.89 -15.85 2.33
CA VAL A 61 2.76 -17.00 2.10
C VAL A 61 2.52 -18.04 3.20
N PRO A 62 2.22 -19.30 2.86
CA PRO A 62 2.06 -20.35 3.85
C PRO A 62 3.43 -20.71 4.45
N LYS A 63 3.44 -20.99 5.75
CA LYS A 63 4.59 -21.52 6.47
C LYS A 63 4.42 -23.01 6.73
N LYS A 64 5.50 -23.66 7.18
CA LYS A 64 5.52 -25.09 7.54
C LYS A 64 4.65 -25.43 8.77
N ASP A 65 4.33 -24.45 9.59
CA ASP A 65 3.51 -24.59 10.81
C ASP A 65 2.00 -24.41 10.54
N ASP A 66 1.58 -24.53 9.27
CA ASP A 66 0.21 -24.27 8.80
C ASP A 66 -0.32 -22.85 9.08
N THR A 67 0.59 -21.92 9.42
CA THR A 67 0.26 -20.50 9.57
C THR A 67 0.60 -19.70 8.33
N TRP A 68 -0.03 -18.54 8.18
CA TRP A 68 0.23 -17.62 7.07
C TRP A 68 1.07 -16.44 7.54
N ARG A 69 2.05 -16.03 6.75
CA ARG A 69 2.71 -14.73 6.89
C ARG A 69 2.21 -13.77 5.82
N MET A 70 1.79 -12.60 6.30
CA MET A 70 1.65 -11.38 5.52
C MET A 70 3.00 -10.71 5.34
#